data_AF-A0A0G0YDI3-F1
#
_entry.id   AF-A0A0G0YDI3-F1
#
_cell.length_a   1.000
_cell.length_b   1.000
_cell.length_c   1.000
_cell.angle_alpha   90.00
_cell.angle_beta   90.00
_cell.angle_gamma   90.00
#
_symmetry.space_group_name_H-M   'P 1'
#
loop_
_entity.id
_entity.type
_entity.pdbx_description
1 polymer ?
#
loop_
_entity_poly.entity_id
_entity_poly.type
_entity_poly.pdbx_seq_one_letter_code
_entity_poly.pdbx_strand_id
1 'polypeptide(L)' 'MFKPQDQFTNSMFGSYACDPIIERNQDHLLVKMNKLIDWSFVEEEAADRYSPRGQNAIHPIRMFKLLIIQNLYNLII' A
#
# COMPACT_ATOMS: atom_id res chain seq x y z
N MET A 1 -14.23 7.01 -4.35
CA MET A 1 -13.04 7.87 -4.15
C MET A 1 -12.28 7.34 -2.95
N PHE A 2 -11.02 6.95 -3.14
CA PHE A 2 -10.17 6.38 -2.10
C PHE A 2 -9.37 7.47 -1.37
N LYS A 3 -8.91 7.18 -0.15
CA LYS A 3 -8.00 8.09 0.58
C LYS A 3 -6.69 8.25 -0.20
N PRO A 4 -6.11 9.46 -0.30
CA PRO A 4 -4.77 9.61 -0.87
C PRO A 4 -3.80 8.72 -0.09
N GLN A 5 -2.91 8.03 -0.82
CA GLN A 5 -1.96 7.06 -0.27
C GLN A 5 -1.11 7.67 0.87
N ASP A 6 -0.88 8.97 0.81
CA ASP A 6 0.06 9.72 1.64
C ASP A 6 -0.45 10.00 3.05
N GLN A 7 -1.72 9.72 3.33
CA GLN A 7 -2.37 10.10 4.60
C GLN A 7 -1.77 9.38 5.82
N PHE A 8 -1.02 8.29 5.61
CA PHE A 8 -0.36 7.53 6.68
C PHE A 8 1.17 7.70 6.70
N THR A 9 1.79 7.86 5.54
CA THR A 9 3.23 8.17 5.43
C THR A 9 3.52 9.57 5.96
N ASN A 10 2.62 10.54 5.76
CA ASN A 10 2.75 11.90 6.26
C ASN A 10 2.30 12.08 7.71
N SER A 11 2.23 11.00 8.49
CA SER A 11 1.95 11.06 9.93
C SER A 11 3.27 11.15 10.72
N MET A 12 3.22 11.69 11.94
CA MET A 12 4.37 11.72 12.86
C MET A 12 5.01 10.33 13.05
N PHE A 13 4.17 9.28 13.04
CA PHE A 13 4.63 7.90 13.15
C PHE A 13 5.23 7.36 11.84
N GLY A 14 4.79 7.86 10.69
CA GLY A 14 5.34 7.52 9.39
C GLY A 14 6.82 7.91 9.31
N SER A 15 7.14 9.17 9.58
CA SER A 15 8.52 9.67 9.52
C SER A 15 9.40 9.14 10.65
N TYR A 16 8.86 8.97 11.86
CA TYR A 16 9.65 8.52 13.00
C TYR A 16 9.92 7.00 13.00
N ALA A 17 8.94 6.19 12.60
CA ALA A 17 9.03 4.73 12.73
C ALA A 17 9.05 4.00 11.38
N CYS A 18 8.16 4.35 10.44
CA CYS A 18 8.04 3.60 9.18
C CYS A 18 9.23 3.84 8.24
N ASP A 19 9.67 5.08 8.07
CA ASP A 19 10.76 5.42 7.15
C ASP A 19 12.09 4.72 7.52
N PRO A 20 12.55 4.73 8.79
CA PRO A 20 13.75 3.98 9.18
C PRO A 20 13.64 2.47 8.97
N ILE A 21 12.45 1.88 9.11
CA ILE A 21 12.24 0.45 8.87
C ILE A 21 12.38 0.14 7.38
N ILE A 22 11.84 1.00 6.50
CA ILE A 22 11.98 0.85 5.06
C ILE A 22 13.44 1.02 4.65
N GLU A 23 14.12 2.05 5.17
CA GLU A 23 15.54 2.30 4.92
C GLU A 23 16.44 1.14 5.30
N ARG A 24 16.21 0.52 6.47
CA ARG A 24 17.00 -0.64 6.92
C ARG A 24 16.73 -1.91 6.09
N ASN A 25 15.56 -2.02 5.49
CA ASN A 25 15.11 -3.23 4.79
C ASN A 25 15.02 -3.04 3.27
N GLN A 26 16.04 -2.45 2.65
CA GLN A 26 16.10 -2.28 1.19
C GLN A 26 15.99 -3.59 0.41
N ASP A 27 16.41 -4.70 1.02
CA ASP A 27 16.36 -6.01 0.39
C ASP A 27 14.99 -6.68 0.41
N HIS A 28 14.06 -6.15 1.21
CA HIS A 28 12.71 -6.67 1.32
C HIS A 28 11.98 -6.56 -0.02
N LEU A 29 11.27 -7.63 -0.39
CA LEU A 29 10.64 -7.77 -1.70
C LEU A 29 9.75 -6.58 -2.05
N LEU A 30 8.86 -6.16 -1.15
CA LEU A 30 7.96 -5.02 -1.42
C LEU A 30 8.70 -3.69 -1.63
N VAL A 31 9.85 -3.50 -0.98
CA VAL A 31 10.66 -2.27 -1.15
C VAL A 31 11.28 -2.27 -2.54
N LYS A 32 11.78 -3.43 -3.00
CA LYS A 32 12.26 -3.61 -4.38
C LYS A 32 11.14 -3.43 -5.40
N MET A 33 10.00 -4.07 -5.19
CA MET A 33 8.83 -3.94 -6.08
C MET A 33 8.35 -2.49 -6.18
N ASN A 34 8.33 -1.74 -5.07
CA ASN A 34 7.96 -0.32 -5.09
C ASN A 34 8.84 0.54 -6.00
N LYS A 35 10.10 0.15 -6.23
CA LYS A 35 11.03 0.87 -7.11
C LYS A 35 10.94 0.44 -8.58
N LEU A 36 10.48 -0.79 -8.83
CA LEU A 36 10.51 -1.42 -10.14
C LEU A 36 9.16 -1.40 -10.86
N ILE A 37 8.07 -1.37 -10.09
CA ILE A 37 6.71 -1.52 -10.59
C ILE A 37 5.99 -0.17 -10.46
N ASP A 38 5.40 0.28 -11.56
CA ASP A 38 4.37 1.30 -11.51
C ASP A 38 3.05 0.67 -11.02
N TRP A 39 2.46 1.23 -9.97
CA TRP A 39 1.27 0.70 -9.31
C TRP A 39 -0.02 1.37 -9.78
N SER A 40 0.07 2.35 -10.68
CA SER A 40 -1.08 3.06 -11.27
C SER A 40 -2.16 2.11 -11.79
N PHE A 41 -1.77 1.01 -12.42
CA PHE A 41 -2.69 -0.01 -12.96
C PHE A 41 -3.67 -0.56 -11.93
N VAL A 42 -3.28 -0.65 -10.65
CA VAL A 42 -4.15 -1.17 -9.58
C VAL A 42 -5.27 -0.18 -9.28
N GLU A 43 -4.96 1.12 -9.33
CA GLU A 43 -5.99 2.15 -9.15
C GLU A 43 -6.94 2.16 -10.34
N GLU A 44 -6.42 2.07 -11.56
CA GLU A 44 -7.22 2.03 -12.79
C GLU A 44 -8.22 0.86 -12.80
N GLU A 45 -7.75 -0.35 -12.47
CA GLU A 45 -8.59 -1.55 -12.45
C GLU A 45 -9.59 -1.57 -11.29
N ALA A 46 -9.27 -0.91 -10.17
CA ALA A 46 -10.16 -0.89 -9.00
C ALA A 46 -11.13 0.31 -8.99
N ALA A 47 -10.92 1.32 -9.84
CA ALA A 47 -11.62 2.59 -9.75
C ALA A 47 -13.16 2.45 -9.83
N ASP A 48 -13.64 1.60 -10.72
CA ASP A 48 -15.07 1.34 -10.95
C ASP A 48 -15.76 0.64 -9.76
N ARG A 49 -15.00 -0.13 -8.97
CA ARG A 49 -15.50 -0.88 -7.81
C ARG A 49 -15.54 -0.06 -6.53
N TYR A 50 -14.93 1.13 -6.52
CA TYR A 50 -14.82 1.97 -5.32
C TYR A 50 -15.85 3.10 -5.30
N SER A 51 -16.80 3.01 -4.36
CA SER A 51 -17.81 4.05 -4.18
C SER A 51 -17.22 5.36 -3.64
N PRO A 52 -17.67 6.54 -4.11
CA PRO A 52 -17.43 7.83 -3.44
C PRO A 52 -18.37 8.07 -2.26
N ARG A 53 -19.42 7.27 -2.10
CA ARG A 53 -20.41 7.36 -1.03
C ARG A 53 -20.14 6.28 0.02
N GLY A 54 -20.22 6.65 1.30
CA GLY A 54 -20.01 5.76 2.44
C GLY A 54 -18.73 6.08 3.20
N GLN A 55 -18.25 5.11 4.00
CA GLN A 55 -16.99 5.27 4.73
C GLN A 55 -15.81 5.29 3.76
N ASN A 56 -14.83 6.15 4.04
CA ASN A 56 -13.63 6.27 3.22
C ASN A 56 -12.88 4.94 3.15
N ALA A 57 -12.93 4.30 1.97
CA ALA A 57 -12.25 3.04 1.73
C ALA A 57 -10.73 3.19 1.81
N ILE A 58 -10.06 2.11 2.22
CA ILE A 58 -8.60 2.02 2.20
C ILE A 58 -8.13 2.04 0.75
N HIS A 59 -6.99 2.67 0.50
CA HIS A 59 -6.45 2.81 -0.85
C HIS A 59 -6.19 1.44 -1.53
N PRO A 60 -6.62 1.22 -2.79
CA PRO A 60 -6.56 -0.08 -3.45
C PRO A 60 -5.14 -0.64 -3.59
N ILE A 61 -4.14 0.21 -3.86
CA ILE A 61 -2.72 -0.21 -3.91
C ILE A 61 -2.29 -0.87 -2.59
N ARG A 62 -2.74 -0.33 -1.44
CA ARG A 62 -2.40 -0.89 -0.13
C ARG A 62 -2.99 -2.29 0.02
N MET A 63 -4.26 -2.45 -0.32
CA MET A 63 -4.95 -3.74 -0.25
C MET A 63 -4.27 -4.77 -1.15
N PHE A 64 -3.88 -4.37 -2.36
CA PHE A 64 -3.15 -5.24 -3.28
C PHE A 64 -1.79 -5.69 -2.73
N LYS A 65 -1.02 -4.77 -2.15
CA LYS A 65 0.27 -5.11 -1.50
C LYS A 65 0.08 -6.08 -0.34
N LEU A 66 -0.99 -5.97 0.44
CA LEU A 66 -1.31 -6.93 1.50
C LEU A 66 -1.60 -8.32 0.93
N LEU A 67 -2.34 -8.43 -0.17
CA LEU A 67 -2.60 -9.71 -0.84
C LEU A 67 -1.30 -10.38 -1.32
N ILE A 68 -0.35 -9.59 -1.84
CA ILE A 68 0.97 -10.09 -2.25
C ILE A 68 1.70 -10.69 -1.06
N ILE A 69 1.81 -9.96 0.06
CA ILE A 69 2.47 -10.47 1.27
C ILE A 69 1.75 -11.72 1.78
N GLN A 70 0.42 -11.67 1.85
CA GLN A 70 -0.40 -12.77 2.34
C GLN A 70 -0.12 -14.05 1.55
N ASN A 71 -0.08 -13.94 0.23
CA ASN A 71 0.15 -15.07 -0.66
C ASN A 71 1.60 -15.58 -0.59
N LEU A 72 2.59 -14.68 -0.54
CA LEU A 72 4.00 -15.07 -0.55
C LEU A 72 4.48 -15.68 0.78
N TYR A 73 3.90 -15.24 1.89
CA TYR A 73 4.30 -15.68 3.23
C TYR A 73 3.30 -16.64 3.87
N ASN A 74 2.31 -17.12 3.11
CA ASN A 74 1.21 -17.97 3.58
C ASN A 74 0.58 -17.47 4.89
N LEU A 75 0.37 -16.16 5.00
CA LEU A 75 -0.25 -15.57 6.19
C LEU A 75 -1.74 -15.93 6.19
N ILE A 76 -2.17 -16.68 7.19
CA ILE A 76 -3.59 -16.90 7.46
C ILE A 76 -4.04 -15.75 8.35
N ILE A 77 -4.99 -14.94 7.88
CA ILE A 77 -5.64 -13.87 8.65
C ILE A 77 -7.03 -14.37 9.06
#